data_AF-Q21NG1-F1
#
_entry.id   AF-Q21NG1-F1
#
_cell.length_a   1.000
_cell.length_b   1.000
_cell.length_c   1.000
_cell.angle_alpha   90.00
_cell.angle_beta   90.00
_cell.angle_gamma   90.00
#
_symmetry.space_group_name_H-M   'P 1'
#
loop_
_entity.id
_entity.type
_entity.pdbx_description
1 polymer ?
#
loop_
_entity_poly.entity_id
_entity_poly.type
_entity_poly.pdbx_seq_one_letter_code
_entity_poly.pdbx_strand_id
1 'polypeptide(L)'
;MASSETRKQQIVVICAAILVVLASVITTVIVSGVGMGGSEKAGYQNVTFTDAVHTCRKNLRSTYANQLESLVVDDHSSRYDDAEFVYKIFFDMDLKKKGEPQRSVNYVNCFVHASSGRVSKLEVFEEVETRDPSIPGNETNAFGWPK
;
A
#
# COMPACT_ATOMS: atom_id res chain seq x y z
N MET A 1 -34.09 12.63 56.64
CA MET A 1 -34.22 13.58 55.52
C MET A 1 -32.82 13.85 54.98
N ALA A 2 -32.41 13.19 53.90
CA ALA A 2 -31.06 13.41 53.32
C ALA A 2 -30.99 14.81 52.73
N SER A 3 -30.03 15.62 53.16
CA SER A 3 -29.92 17.01 52.72
C SER A 3 -29.70 17.07 51.20
N SER A 4 -30.33 18.03 50.53
CA SER A 4 -30.19 18.22 49.09
C SER A 4 -28.72 18.40 48.65
N GLU A 5 -27.88 18.87 49.56
CA GLU A 5 -26.42 18.99 49.44
C GLU A 5 -25.73 17.63 49.24
N THR A 6 -26.10 16.60 50.01
CA THR A 6 -25.48 15.27 49.90
C THR A 6 -25.84 14.57 48.58
N ARG A 7 -27.06 14.79 48.07
CA ARG A 7 -27.46 14.29 46.74
C ARG A 7 -26.66 14.93 45.60
N LYS A 8 -26.42 16.24 45.66
CA LYS A 8 -25.62 16.95 44.64
C LYS A 8 -24.18 16.44 44.64
N GLN A 9 -23.58 16.26 45.81
CA GLN A 9 -22.24 15.69 45.95
C GLN A 9 -22.15 14.26 45.38
N GLN A 10 -23.14 13.41 45.68
CA GLN A 10 -23.17 12.05 45.16
C GLN A 10 -23.27 12.02 43.62
N ILE A 11 -24.10 12.88 43.02
CA ILE A 11 -24.23 12.97 41.56
C ILE A 11 -22.92 13.41 40.90
N VAL A 12 -22.23 14.41 41.48
CA VAL A 12 -20.94 14.87 40.96
C VAL A 12 -19.88 13.77 41.00
N VAL A 13 -19.82 13.01 42.09
CA VAL A 13 -18.87 11.89 42.23
C VAL A 13 -19.17 10.77 41.23
N ILE A 14 -20.45 10.43 41.03
CA ILE A 14 -20.86 9.41 40.04
C ILE A 14 -20.49 9.86 38.62
N CYS A 15 -20.79 11.11 38.26
CA CYS A 15 -20.43 11.65 36.94
C CYS A 15 -18.91 11.64 36.73
N ALA A 16 -18.12 12.05 37.73
CA ALA A 16 -16.67 12.02 37.65
C ALA A 16 -16.14 10.59 37.45
N ALA A 17 -16.68 9.61 38.18
CA ALA A 17 -16.29 8.21 38.04
C ALA A 17 -16.59 7.65 36.64
N ILE A 18 -17.77 7.96 36.08
CA ILE A 18 -18.14 7.56 34.71
C ILE A 18 -17.17 8.18 33.69
N LEU A 19 -16.82 9.46 33.85
CA LEU A 19 -15.91 10.17 32.96
C LEU A 19 -14.51 9.53 32.95
N VAL A 20 -14.00 9.12 34.11
CA VAL A 20 -12.70 8.44 34.22
C VAL A 20 -12.72 7.08 33.51
N VAL A 21 -13.80 6.31 33.67
CA VAL A 21 -13.95 5.02 32.97
C VAL A 21 -14.04 5.21 31.46
N LEU A 22 -14.80 6.19 30.98
CA LEU A 22 -14.89 6.49 29.55
C LEU A 22 -13.54 6.94 28.99
N ALA A 23 -12.82 7.81 29.71
CA ALA A 23 -11.50 8.26 29.30
C ALA A 23 -10.51 7.09 29.21
N SER A 24 -10.53 6.13 30.14
CA SER A 24 -9.64 4.97 30.10
C SER A 24 -9.94 4.03 28.93
N VAL A 25 -11.22 3.82 28.60
CA VAL A 25 -11.62 3.02 27.43
C VAL A 25 -11.19 3.72 26.14
N ILE A 26 -11.40 5.04 26.04
CA ILE A 26 -11.00 5.82 24.86
C ILE A 26 -9.48 5.81 24.67
N THR A 27 -8.68 6.02 25.73
CA THR A 27 -7.22 5.97 25.61
C THR A 27 -6.73 4.57 25.26
N THR A 28 -7.33 3.53 25.83
CA THR A 28 -7.01 2.13 25.47
C THR A 28 -7.33 1.87 24.00
N VAL A 29 -8.45 2.37 23.50
CA VAL A 29 -8.85 2.25 22.09
C VAL A 29 -7.88 2.98 21.15
N ILE A 30 -7.46 4.20 21.50
CA ILE A 30 -6.50 5.00 20.71
C ILE A 30 -5.12 4.33 20.69
N VAL A 31 -4.61 3.88 21.84
CA VAL A 31 -3.27 3.26 21.94
C VAL A 31 -3.26 1.88 21.28
N SER A 32 -4.35 1.11 21.41
CA SER A 32 -4.43 -0.25 20.83
C SER A 32 -4.81 -0.25 19.35
N GLY A 33 -5.07 0.91 18.74
CA GLY A 33 -5.46 1.01 17.33
C GLY A 33 -6.79 0.31 16.98
N VAL A 34 -7.64 0.04 17.98
CA VAL A 34 -8.91 -0.67 17.79
C VAL A 34 -9.97 0.31 17.31
N GLY A 35 -9.90 0.71 16.05
CA GLY A 35 -10.90 1.59 15.44
C GLY A 35 -12.31 1.01 15.52
N MET A 36 -13.23 1.76 16.14
CA MET A 36 -14.68 1.55 16.02
C MET A 36 -15.13 1.89 14.59
N GLY A 37 -15.04 0.91 13.70
CA GLY A 37 -15.51 1.00 12.32
C GLY A 37 -15.33 -0.35 11.64
N GLY A 38 -16.43 -1.08 11.42
CA GLY A 38 -16.41 -2.45 10.93
C GLY A 38 -15.79 -2.59 9.54
N SER A 39 -14.83 -3.51 9.43
CA SER A 39 -14.43 -4.38 8.30
C SER A 39 -13.00 -4.82 8.62
N GLU A 40 -12.58 -6.07 8.70
CA GLU A 40 -13.05 -7.35 8.18
C GLU A 40 -12.53 -8.41 9.14
N LYS A 41 -13.11 -9.61 9.07
CA LYS A 41 -12.70 -10.85 9.74
C LYS A 41 -11.18 -10.93 9.96
N ALA A 42 -10.73 -10.55 11.15
CA ALA A 42 -9.39 -10.82 11.65
C ALA A 42 -9.29 -12.33 11.94
N GLY A 43 -9.04 -13.09 10.88
CA GLY A 43 -8.91 -14.55 10.92
C GLY A 43 -8.33 -15.15 9.63
N TYR A 44 -7.78 -14.34 8.72
CA TYR A 44 -6.97 -14.86 7.62
C TYR A 44 -5.55 -15.12 8.14
N GLN A 45 -5.36 -16.27 8.79
CA GLN A 45 -4.03 -16.79 9.06
C GLN A 45 -3.55 -17.52 7.81
N ASN A 46 -2.47 -17.00 7.21
CA ASN A 46 -1.80 -17.48 6.00
C ASN A 46 -2.42 -17.00 4.69
N VAL A 47 -2.15 -15.74 4.35
CA VAL A 47 -2.36 -15.22 2.98
C VAL A 47 -1.37 -15.92 2.07
N THR A 48 -1.84 -16.50 0.97
CA THR A 48 -0.94 -17.11 -0.02
C THR A 48 -0.34 -16.07 -0.95
N PHE A 49 0.76 -16.40 -1.62
CA PHE A 49 1.36 -15.52 -2.63
C PHE A 49 0.33 -15.11 -3.71
N THR A 50 -0.51 -16.04 -4.15
CA THR A 50 -1.57 -15.78 -5.15
C THR A 50 -2.60 -14.77 -4.66
N ASP A 51 -3.00 -14.84 -3.38
CA ASP A 51 -3.93 -13.88 -2.78
C ASP A 51 -3.32 -12.48 -2.69
N ALA A 52 -2.03 -12.42 -2.36
CA ALA A 52 -1.28 -11.16 -2.32
C ALA A 52 -1.19 -10.53 -3.72
N VAL A 53 -0.88 -11.33 -4.75
CA VAL A 53 -0.89 -10.90 -6.16
C VAL A 53 -2.26 -10.38 -6.56
N HIS A 54 -3.33 -11.10 -6.20
CA HIS A 54 -4.69 -10.67 -6.53
C HIS A 54 -5.04 -9.35 -5.86
N THR A 55 -4.65 -9.15 -4.60
CA THR A 55 -4.88 -7.90 -3.88
C THR A 55 -4.15 -6.73 -4.51
N CYS A 56 -2.86 -6.89 -4.84
CA CYS A 56 -2.09 -5.85 -5.54
C CYS A 56 -2.69 -5.52 -6.90
N ARG A 57 -3.04 -6.54 -7.69
CA ARG A 57 -3.67 -6.38 -9.00
C ARG A 57 -4.97 -5.60 -8.92
N LYS A 58 -5.81 -5.91 -7.92
CA LYS A 58 -7.07 -5.20 -7.66
C LYS A 58 -6.81 -3.74 -7.28
N ASN A 59 -5.82 -3.48 -6.42
CA ASN A 59 -5.44 -2.13 -6.02
C ASN A 59 -4.96 -1.31 -7.23
N LEU A 60 -4.02 -1.83 -8.02
CA LEU A 60 -3.49 -1.15 -9.20
C LEU A 60 -4.54 -0.89 -10.28
N ARG A 61 -5.42 -1.86 -10.54
CA ARG A 61 -6.56 -1.66 -11.45
C ARG A 61 -7.52 -0.59 -10.97
N SER A 62 -7.72 -0.45 -9.66
CA SER A 62 -8.56 0.61 -9.11
C SER A 62 -7.89 1.97 -9.22
N THR A 63 -6.58 2.05 -9.02
CA THR A 63 -5.81 3.30 -9.03
C THR A 63 -5.60 3.82 -10.46
N TYR A 64 -5.29 2.95 -11.42
CA TYR A 64 -4.94 3.31 -12.79
C TYR A 64 -6.00 2.93 -13.83
N ALA A 65 -7.24 2.64 -13.41
CA ALA A 65 -8.32 2.05 -14.21
C ALA A 65 -8.38 2.50 -15.68
N ASN A 66 -8.38 3.81 -15.93
CA ASN A 66 -8.57 4.38 -17.26
C ASN A 66 -7.29 4.51 -18.11
N GLN A 67 -6.13 4.28 -17.49
CA GLN A 67 -4.80 4.42 -18.09
C GLN A 67 -4.09 3.06 -18.22
N LEU A 68 -4.50 2.07 -17.45
CA LEU A 68 -3.89 0.76 -17.41
C LEU A 68 -4.23 -0.04 -18.68
N GLU A 69 -3.22 -0.33 -19.50
CA GLU A 69 -3.37 -1.15 -20.70
C GLU A 69 -2.95 -2.59 -20.44
N SER A 70 -1.80 -2.77 -19.78
CA SER A 70 -1.27 -4.08 -19.42
C SER A 70 -0.79 -4.08 -17.97
N LEU A 71 -0.93 -5.24 -17.32
CA LEU A 71 -0.42 -5.48 -15.97
C LEU A 71 0.02 -6.94 -15.86
N VAL A 72 1.32 -7.16 -15.95
CA VAL A 72 1.96 -8.47 -15.90
C VAL A 72 2.71 -8.60 -14.57
N VAL A 73 2.64 -9.78 -13.95
CA VAL A 73 3.40 -10.05 -12.73
C VAL A 73 4.75 -10.60 -13.16
N ASP A 74 5.83 -10.05 -12.61
CA ASP A 74 7.14 -10.65 -12.69
C ASP A 74 7.28 -11.68 -11.56
N ASP A 75 6.98 -12.94 -11.86
CA ASP A 75 7.09 -14.06 -10.93
C ASP A 75 8.54 -14.36 -10.53
N HIS A 76 9.54 -13.93 -11.31
CA HIS A 76 10.95 -14.18 -11.02
C HIS A 76 11.49 -13.24 -9.94
N SER A 77 11.09 -11.97 -9.98
CA SER A 77 11.51 -10.98 -8.96
C SER A 77 10.63 -11.03 -7.70
N SER A 78 9.39 -11.52 -7.84
CA SER A 78 8.45 -11.59 -6.73
C SER A 78 8.81 -12.66 -5.71
N ARG A 79 8.79 -12.30 -4.42
CA ARG A 79 9.21 -13.20 -3.33
C ARG A 79 8.56 -12.87 -2.00
N TYR A 80 8.60 -13.84 -1.11
CA TYR A 80 8.30 -13.64 0.30
C TYR A 80 9.54 -13.14 1.05
N ASP A 81 9.36 -12.17 1.94
CA ASP A 81 10.38 -11.67 2.85
C ASP A 81 10.01 -12.07 4.28
N ASP A 82 10.76 -13.05 4.82
CA ASP A 82 10.55 -13.59 6.16
C ASP A 82 10.84 -12.56 7.27
N ALA A 83 11.79 -11.64 7.04
CA ALA A 83 12.21 -10.68 8.06
C ALA A 83 11.15 -9.61 8.29
N GLU A 84 10.50 -9.18 7.21
CA GLU A 84 9.45 -8.15 7.23
C GLU A 84 8.03 -8.76 7.25
N PHE A 85 7.91 -10.08 7.07
CA PHE A 85 6.65 -10.81 6.97
C PHE A 85 5.71 -10.28 5.85
N VAL A 86 6.31 -9.94 4.70
CA VAL A 86 5.62 -9.35 3.54
C VAL A 86 5.91 -10.10 2.25
N TYR A 87 4.92 -10.16 1.37
CA TYR A 87 5.13 -10.50 -0.04
C TYR A 87 5.54 -9.25 -0.80
N LYS A 88 6.68 -9.33 -1.49
CA LYS A 88 7.19 -8.32 -2.41
C LYS A 88 6.83 -8.78 -3.82
N ILE A 89 5.87 -8.12 -4.45
CA ILE A 89 5.34 -8.49 -5.76
C ILE A 89 5.72 -7.41 -6.75
N PHE A 90 6.33 -7.83 -7.86
CA PHE A 90 6.79 -6.96 -8.93
C PHE A 90 5.79 -7.05 -10.09
N PHE A 91 5.42 -5.91 -10.63
CA PHE A 91 4.57 -5.82 -11.81
C PHE A 91 5.21 -4.95 -12.88
N ASP A 92 5.09 -5.42 -14.11
CA ASP A 92 5.27 -4.62 -15.31
C ASP A 92 3.92 -4.01 -15.68
N MET A 93 3.89 -2.68 -15.78
CA MET A 93 2.69 -1.89 -15.95
C MET A 93 2.82 -0.94 -17.13
N ASP A 94 2.01 -1.18 -18.17
CA ASP A 94 1.91 -0.28 -19.31
C ASP A 94 0.79 0.71 -19.08
N LEU A 95 1.15 2.00 -19.06
CA LEU A 95 0.19 3.09 -18.95
C LEU A 95 0.05 3.85 -20.27
N LYS A 96 -1.21 4.12 -20.62
CA LYS A 96 -1.57 5.01 -21.72
C LYS A 96 -1.46 6.47 -21.27
N LYS A 97 -0.47 7.19 -21.79
CA LYS A 97 -0.37 8.64 -21.62
C LYS A 97 -1.41 9.36 -22.48
N LYS A 98 -2.06 10.37 -21.91
CA LYS A 98 -3.06 11.17 -22.62
C LYS A 98 -2.35 12.13 -23.58
N GLY A 99 -2.47 11.86 -24.88
CA GLY A 99 -1.93 12.73 -25.93
C GLY A 99 -0.60 12.28 -26.53
N GLU A 100 -0.03 11.18 -26.05
CA GLU A 100 1.15 10.55 -26.65
C GLU A 100 0.77 9.18 -27.25
N PRO A 101 1.29 8.82 -28.43
CA PRO A 101 1.11 7.49 -29.00
C PRO A 101 1.97 6.43 -28.30
N GLN A 102 2.94 6.87 -27.50
CA GLN A 102 3.91 6.00 -26.85
C GLN A 102 3.41 5.59 -25.46
N ARG A 103 3.49 4.28 -25.17
CA ARG A 103 3.18 3.72 -23.85
C ARG A 103 4.31 4.09 -22.90
N SER A 104 4.01 4.44 -21.65
CA SER A 104 5.04 4.44 -20.61
C SER A 104 5.10 3.06 -19.97
N VAL A 105 6.27 2.45 -20.03
CA VAL A 105 6.59 1.24 -19.28
C VAL A 105 6.89 1.68 -17.85
N ASN A 106 6.18 1.11 -16.89
CA ASN A 106 6.36 1.40 -15.48
C ASN A 106 6.55 0.09 -14.72
N TYR A 107 7.47 0.10 -13.77
CA TYR A 107 7.67 -1.01 -12.84
C TYR A 107 7.01 -0.68 -11.51
N VAL A 108 6.33 -1.66 -10.92
CA VAL A 108 5.64 -1.46 -9.65
C VAL A 108 6.06 -2.52 -8.65
N ASN A 109 6.54 -2.06 -7.49
CA ASN A 109 6.77 -2.91 -6.33
C ASN A 109 5.56 -2.78 -5.39
N CYS A 110 4.85 -3.87 -5.18
CA CYS A 110 3.72 -3.95 -4.27
C CYS A 110 4.07 -4.84 -3.08
N PHE A 111 3.98 -4.29 -1.88
CA PHE A 111 4.31 -4.98 -0.64
C PHE A 111 3.01 -5.33 0.08
N VAL A 112 2.82 -6.60 0.42
CA VAL A 112 1.59 -7.10 1.05
C VAL A 112 1.92 -7.87 2.32
N HIS A 113 1.29 -7.53 3.44
CA HIS A 113 1.47 -8.29 4.68
C HIS A 113 0.94 -9.71 4.57
N ALA A 114 1.76 -10.72 4.86
CA ALA A 114 1.33 -12.12 4.83
C ALA A 114 0.31 -12.47 5.93
N SER A 115 0.23 -11.67 6.99
CA SER A 115 -0.71 -11.85 8.11
C SER A 115 -2.10 -11.28 7.86
N SER A 116 -2.25 -10.30 6.96
CA SER A 116 -3.52 -9.59 6.77
C SER A 116 -3.95 -9.45 5.31
N GLY A 117 -3.04 -9.66 4.36
CA GLY A 117 -3.29 -9.53 2.94
C GLY A 117 -3.41 -8.08 2.50
N ARG A 118 -3.14 -7.12 3.39
CA ARG A 118 -3.23 -5.70 3.10
C ARG A 118 -1.95 -5.20 2.44
N VAL A 119 -2.11 -4.34 1.43
CA VAL A 119 -1.00 -3.62 0.80
C VAL A 119 -0.41 -2.66 1.83
N SER A 120 0.86 -2.84 2.16
CA SER A 120 1.60 -2.00 3.11
C SER A 120 2.28 -0.83 2.41
N LYS A 121 2.83 -1.08 1.21
CA LYS A 121 3.59 -0.10 0.44
C LYS A 121 3.41 -0.37 -1.06
N LEU A 122 3.40 0.70 -1.84
CA LEU A 122 3.41 0.67 -3.29
C LEU A 122 4.48 1.64 -3.78
N GLU A 123 5.41 1.17 -4.60
CA GLU A 123 6.42 1.99 -5.26
C GLU A 123 6.26 1.85 -6.76
N VAL A 124 6.19 2.97 -7.47
CA VAL A 124 6.01 3.00 -8.93
C VAL A 124 7.20 3.74 -9.52
N PHE A 125 7.86 3.09 -10.48
CA PHE A 125 8.99 3.61 -11.20
C PHE A 125 8.62 3.73 -12.67
N GLU A 126 8.86 4.90 -13.26
CA GLU A 126 8.71 5.09 -14.69
C GLU A 126 10.03 4.75 -15.37
N GLU A 127 9.99 3.87 -16.37
CA GLU A 127 11.14 3.65 -17.23
C GLU A 127 11.23 4.84 -18.19
N VAL A 128 12.12 5.78 -17.87
CA VAL A 128 12.48 6.81 -18.81
C VAL A 128 13.40 6.14 -19.83
N GLU A 129 12.85 5.80 -21.00
CA GLU A 129 13.66 5.55 -22.19
C GLU A 129 14.51 6.80 -22.43
N THR A 130 15.72 6.81 -21.89
CA THR A 130 16.74 7.77 -22.28
C THR A 130 17.06 7.39 -23.71
N ARG A 131 16.34 7.98 -24.69
CA ARG A 131 16.78 7.97 -26.08
C ARG A 131 18.16 8.60 -26.06
N ASP A 132 19.18 7.76 -26.08
CA ASP A 132 20.57 8.18 -26.14
C ASP A 132 20.70 9.09 -27.36
N PRO A 133 20.84 10.41 -27.19
CA PRO A 133 20.80 11.32 -28.30
C PRO A 133 22.13 11.23 -29.02
N SER A 134 22.23 10.29 -29.96
CA SER A 134 23.17 10.30 -31.08
C SER A 134 24.65 10.12 -30.68
N ILE A 135 25.21 8.94 -30.97
CA ILE A 135 26.50 8.95 -31.66
C ILE A 135 26.15 9.07 -33.14
N PRO A 136 26.32 10.24 -33.80
CA PRO A 136 26.24 10.30 -35.25
C PRO A 136 27.37 9.42 -35.80
N GLY A 137 27.02 8.18 -36.15
CA GLY A 137 27.92 7.24 -36.79
C GLY A 137 28.23 7.74 -38.20
N ASN A 138 29.24 8.61 -38.32
CA ASN A 138 29.89 8.89 -39.59
C ASN A 138 31.42 9.06 -39.48
N GLU A 139 32.06 8.45 -38.47
CA GLU A 139 33.53 8.45 -38.38
C GLU A 139 34.13 7.10 -37.95
N THR A 140 33.42 5.99 -38.17
CA THR A 140 33.98 4.65 -37.97
C THR A 140 34.34 4.01 -39.31
N ASN A 141 35.56 3.47 -39.39
CA ASN A 141 36.00 2.67 -40.54
C ASN A 141 35.22 1.34 -40.58
N ALA A 142 35.31 0.54 -41.66
CA ALA A 142 34.63 -0.76 -41.81
C ALA A 142 34.90 -1.79 -40.67
N PHE A 143 35.83 -1.48 -39.76
CA PHE A 143 36.18 -2.26 -38.58
C PHE A 143 35.76 -1.63 -37.24
N GLY A 144 35.00 -0.53 -37.22
CA GLY A 144 34.42 0.03 -35.99
C GLY A 144 35.37 0.82 -35.08
N TRP A 145 36.59 1.10 -35.52
CA TRP A 145 37.54 1.94 -34.77
C TRP A 145 37.33 3.43 -35.03
N PRO A 146 37.42 4.30 -34.00
CA PRO A 146 37.44 5.75 -34.19
C PRO A 146 38.72 6.17 -34.92
N LYS A 147 38.64 7.19 -35.79
CA LYS A 147 39.81 7.78 -36.45
C LYS A 147 40.71 8.55 -35.49
#